data_AF-A0A6A6ZLF8-F1
#
_entry.id   AF-A0A6A6ZLF8-F1
#
_cell.length_a   1.000
_cell.length_b   1.000
_cell.length_c   1.000
_cell.angle_alpha   90.00
_cell.angle_beta   90.00
_cell.angle_gamma   90.00
#
_symmetry.space_group_name_H-M   'P 1'
#
loop_
_entity.id
_entity.type
_entity.pdbx_description
1 polymer ?
#
loop_
_entity_poly.entity_id
_entity_poly.type
_entity_poly.pdbx_seq_one_letter_code
_entity_poly.pdbx_strand_id
1 'polypeptide(L)'
;MASTYDFEERAGFIFDLHGAEQVLYESGTLANPEHFRKFAVAFKLARSGDDPLKWEPCDPEDTVFCWHRDIKTNPAELDGWLEQAENTPDPRLDVRNFTMGKVIRNYVEVRITQHKDVMTALVNFAIGLKICHPELRDYARCDERILAAFKPRLNAVNCRFIRVGIRHKERFEQMRKEGRKGAQTTPVLHVPPRRRSDENVHLYDESNTPPPTDADVDFVNTWSAAHEERPKGSRWVFERSIFQNENHNLAAGGQSQRVIHLFALISEEGHIERRMVVKIIGEETSATVLNDLQLEAGYQLTLTERGCPHILAAYGSAIRERDYSPHLGYIYMEYAPYDDLEHLLEDRDDNSPQIPEPAIWLTIRALAKALYTCQTGYTISKSAPEDEDYEPYPNTHLHAAASWNPLFNPDIKPGNIVLGTAFPTYYPAYKPAKIIDWGITFVGNIYGTPGEKIQIGTDGFHPPDQFVPVDGPYANTPIDLKSMTFNVGLVIMALMERHMCYTTSASYTAQQLRSDDRPGVWELLYFTRKGLEIWEKVYGDVKGEEVPRFAELVVEEEEFKVGGWAPIGLGGTGEEGEEEGG
;
A
#
# COMPACT_ATOMS: atom_id res chain seq x y z
N MET A 1 -41.92 -15.49 -10.66
CA MET A 1 -41.34 -14.45 -9.77
C MET A 1 -40.21 -13.82 -10.57
N ALA A 2 -40.41 -12.61 -11.10
CA ALA A 2 -39.39 -11.94 -11.92
C ALA A 2 -38.18 -11.61 -11.04
N SER A 3 -37.01 -12.14 -11.38
CA SER A 3 -35.83 -12.12 -10.53
C SER A 3 -35.32 -10.69 -10.30
N THR A 4 -35.26 -10.30 -9.04
CA THR A 4 -34.67 -9.05 -8.55
C THR A 4 -33.14 -9.14 -8.53
N TYR A 5 -32.51 -9.46 -9.65
CA TYR A 5 -31.04 -9.39 -9.74
C TYR A 5 -30.63 -7.92 -9.92
N ASP A 6 -29.71 -7.44 -9.06
CA ASP A 6 -29.14 -6.11 -9.26
C ASP A 6 -28.44 -6.08 -10.63
N PHE A 7 -28.36 -4.89 -11.23
CA PHE A 7 -27.75 -4.68 -12.54
C PHE A 7 -26.33 -5.26 -12.64
N GLU A 8 -25.59 -5.22 -11.55
CA GLU A 8 -24.23 -5.75 -11.43
C GLU A 8 -24.19 -7.27 -11.54
N GLU A 9 -25.13 -7.95 -10.89
CA GLU A 9 -25.24 -9.41 -10.93
C GLU A 9 -25.58 -9.89 -12.34
N ARG A 10 -26.47 -9.17 -13.01
CA ARG A 10 -26.81 -9.41 -14.42
C ARG A 10 -25.62 -9.22 -15.35
N ALA A 11 -24.84 -8.15 -15.18
CA ALA A 11 -23.59 -7.98 -15.94
C ALA A 11 -22.60 -9.13 -15.67
N GLY A 12 -22.48 -9.58 -14.42
CA GLY A 12 -21.67 -10.74 -14.05
C GLY A 12 -22.10 -12.02 -14.78
N PHE A 13 -23.40 -12.29 -14.91
CA PHE A 13 -23.90 -13.46 -15.64
C PHE A 13 -23.55 -13.45 -17.13
N ILE A 14 -23.41 -12.28 -17.75
CA ILE A 14 -23.08 -12.16 -19.18
C ILE A 14 -21.61 -12.44 -19.43
N PHE A 15 -20.72 -11.96 -18.57
CA PHE A 15 -19.29 -11.97 -18.87
C PHE A 15 -18.50 -13.04 -18.11
N ASP A 16 -18.98 -13.51 -16.96
CA ASP A 16 -18.33 -14.61 -16.23
C ASP A 16 -19.00 -15.94 -16.59
N LEU A 17 -18.25 -17.04 -16.51
CA LEU A 17 -18.82 -18.38 -16.63
C LEU A 17 -19.50 -18.74 -15.31
N HIS A 18 -20.67 -19.36 -15.37
CA HIS A 18 -21.44 -19.73 -14.18
C HIS A 18 -22.01 -21.13 -14.29
N GLY A 19 -22.26 -21.79 -13.15
CA GLY A 19 -22.95 -23.08 -13.10
C GLY A 19 -22.33 -24.12 -14.05
N ALA A 20 -23.14 -24.62 -14.98
CA ALA A 20 -22.72 -25.62 -15.96
C ALA A 20 -21.55 -25.16 -16.87
N GLU A 21 -21.45 -23.86 -17.19
CA GLU A 21 -20.35 -23.32 -17.99
C GLU A 21 -19.01 -23.45 -17.25
N GLN A 22 -18.97 -23.05 -15.98
CA GLN A 22 -17.77 -23.12 -15.15
C GLN A 22 -17.33 -24.58 -14.95
N VAL A 23 -18.28 -25.47 -14.66
CA VAL A 23 -18.03 -26.91 -14.52
C VAL A 23 -17.42 -27.49 -15.80
N LEU A 24 -17.96 -27.13 -16.97
CA LEU A 24 -17.40 -27.60 -18.24
C LEU A 24 -15.98 -27.05 -18.46
N TYR A 25 -15.77 -25.76 -18.20
CA TYR A 25 -14.46 -25.10 -18.35
C TYR A 25 -13.38 -25.75 -17.47
N GLU A 26 -13.69 -26.03 -16.22
CA GLU A 26 -12.77 -26.61 -15.23
C GLU A 26 -12.57 -28.12 -15.39
N SER A 27 -13.46 -28.81 -16.09
CA SER A 27 -13.39 -30.28 -16.21
C SER A 27 -12.16 -30.80 -16.96
N GLY A 28 -11.41 -29.92 -17.64
CA GLY A 28 -10.24 -30.29 -18.45
C GLY A 28 -10.58 -31.07 -19.73
N THR A 29 -11.87 -31.22 -20.05
CA THR A 29 -12.34 -31.99 -21.21
C THR A 29 -12.39 -31.18 -22.51
N LEU A 30 -12.29 -29.85 -22.41
CA LEU A 30 -12.29 -28.96 -23.57
C LEU A 30 -10.93 -28.98 -24.28
N ALA A 31 -10.94 -29.26 -25.57
CA ALA A 31 -9.73 -29.18 -26.41
C ALA A 31 -9.14 -27.77 -26.46
N ASN A 32 -9.98 -26.74 -26.31
CA ASN A 32 -9.56 -25.35 -26.21
C ASN A 32 -10.50 -24.59 -25.25
N PRO A 33 -10.15 -24.49 -23.95
CA PRO A 33 -10.97 -23.82 -22.95
C PRO A 33 -11.22 -22.34 -23.27
N GLU A 34 -10.24 -21.66 -23.88
CA GLU A 34 -10.36 -20.24 -24.21
C GLU A 34 -11.37 -19.99 -25.33
N HIS A 35 -11.48 -20.90 -26.31
CA HIS A 35 -12.53 -20.82 -27.32
C HIS A 35 -13.92 -20.96 -26.71
N PHE A 36 -14.10 -21.86 -25.74
CA PHE A 36 -15.38 -21.99 -25.04
C PHE A 36 -15.73 -20.72 -24.27
N ARG A 37 -14.75 -20.12 -23.57
CA ARG A 37 -14.96 -18.84 -22.86
C ARG A 37 -15.38 -17.72 -23.82
N LYS A 38 -14.66 -17.54 -24.94
CA LYS A 38 -15.00 -16.56 -25.97
C LYS A 38 -16.40 -16.78 -26.54
N PHE A 39 -16.71 -18.02 -26.88
CA PHE A 39 -18.04 -18.42 -27.36
C PHE A 39 -19.12 -18.08 -26.34
N ALA A 40 -18.95 -18.47 -25.07
CA ALA A 40 -19.95 -18.26 -24.02
C ALA A 40 -20.27 -16.77 -23.84
N VAL A 41 -19.25 -15.91 -23.82
CA VAL A 41 -19.45 -14.45 -23.70
C VAL A 41 -20.19 -13.89 -24.93
N ALA A 42 -19.77 -14.25 -26.15
CA ALA A 42 -20.42 -13.76 -27.37
C ALA A 42 -21.89 -14.25 -27.49
N PHE A 43 -22.13 -15.51 -27.15
CA PHE A 43 -23.46 -16.12 -27.15
C PHE A 43 -24.39 -15.41 -26.17
N LYS A 44 -23.92 -15.16 -24.94
CA LYS A 44 -24.69 -14.46 -23.91
C LYS A 44 -24.98 -13.01 -24.30
N LEU A 45 -23.98 -12.28 -24.79
CA LEU A 45 -24.16 -10.90 -25.27
C LEU A 45 -25.22 -10.81 -26.37
N ALA A 46 -25.19 -11.71 -27.36
CA ALA A 46 -26.17 -11.70 -28.44
C ALA A 46 -27.60 -11.97 -27.97
N ARG A 47 -27.78 -12.76 -26.90
CA ARG A 47 -29.10 -13.06 -26.33
C ARG A 47 -29.61 -11.95 -25.42
N SER A 48 -28.73 -11.21 -24.74
CA SER A 48 -29.13 -10.13 -23.85
C SER A 48 -29.55 -8.84 -24.57
N GLY A 49 -29.14 -8.67 -25.83
CA GLY A 49 -29.50 -7.54 -26.67
C GLY A 49 -28.79 -6.23 -26.31
N ASP A 50 -29.20 -5.13 -26.96
CA ASP A 50 -28.48 -3.85 -26.95
C ASP A 50 -28.76 -2.94 -25.74
N ASP A 51 -29.71 -3.32 -24.86
CA ASP A 51 -30.11 -2.52 -23.68
C ASP A 51 -29.63 -3.19 -22.39
N PRO A 52 -28.50 -2.75 -21.80
CA PRO A 52 -27.94 -3.35 -20.59
C PRO A 52 -28.89 -3.34 -19.41
N LEU A 53 -29.78 -2.35 -19.33
CA LEU A 53 -30.73 -2.26 -18.23
C LEU A 53 -31.76 -3.40 -18.27
N LYS A 54 -31.90 -4.06 -19.40
CA LYS A 54 -32.82 -5.18 -19.67
C LYS A 54 -32.10 -6.51 -19.94
N TRP A 55 -30.78 -6.58 -19.75
CA TRP A 55 -30.08 -7.84 -19.87
C TRP A 55 -30.71 -8.89 -18.96
N GLU A 56 -31.03 -10.03 -19.55
CA GLU A 56 -31.48 -11.22 -18.84
C GLU A 56 -30.36 -12.25 -18.83
N PRO A 57 -30.09 -12.93 -17.69
CA PRO A 57 -29.12 -14.02 -17.65
C PRO A 57 -29.52 -15.13 -18.64
N CYS A 58 -28.56 -15.60 -19.44
CA CYS A 58 -28.75 -16.83 -20.19
C CYS A 58 -28.58 -18.02 -19.24
N ASP A 59 -29.37 -19.07 -19.43
CA ASP A 59 -29.18 -20.33 -18.71
C ASP A 59 -27.82 -20.94 -19.09
N PRO A 60 -26.93 -21.23 -18.13
CA PRO A 60 -25.65 -21.88 -18.42
C PRO A 60 -25.77 -23.22 -19.16
N GLU A 61 -26.85 -23.98 -18.93
CA GLU A 61 -27.08 -25.25 -19.62
C GLU A 61 -27.34 -25.04 -21.12
N ASP A 62 -28.04 -23.95 -21.48
CA ASP A 62 -28.27 -23.57 -22.88
C ASP A 62 -26.95 -23.25 -23.58
N THR A 63 -26.06 -22.50 -22.92
CA THR A 63 -24.73 -22.16 -23.47
C THR A 63 -23.90 -23.41 -23.72
N VAL A 64 -23.84 -24.33 -22.75
CA VAL A 64 -23.11 -25.60 -22.86
C VAL A 64 -23.71 -26.49 -23.96
N PHE A 65 -25.04 -26.56 -24.04
CA PHE A 65 -25.73 -27.31 -25.07
C PHE A 65 -25.40 -26.78 -26.48
N CYS A 66 -25.47 -25.45 -26.67
CA CYS A 66 -25.13 -24.80 -27.94
C CYS A 66 -23.67 -25.03 -28.33
N TRP A 67 -22.73 -24.92 -27.38
CA TRP A 67 -21.32 -25.23 -27.63
C TRP A 67 -21.12 -26.65 -28.18
N HIS A 68 -21.70 -27.66 -27.53
CA HIS A 68 -21.57 -29.06 -27.96
C HIS A 68 -22.28 -29.35 -29.28
N ARG A 69 -23.40 -28.68 -29.56
CA ARG A 69 -24.10 -28.78 -30.84
C ARG A 69 -23.23 -28.18 -31.95
N ASP A 70 -22.74 -26.96 -31.78
CA ASP A 70 -22.10 -26.19 -32.84
C ASP A 70 -20.72 -26.77 -33.20
N ILE A 71 -19.94 -27.21 -32.21
CA ILE A 71 -18.64 -27.85 -32.46
C ILE A 71 -18.76 -29.17 -33.25
N LYS A 72 -19.87 -29.89 -33.12
CA LYS A 72 -20.08 -31.20 -33.77
C LYS A 72 -20.84 -31.10 -35.09
N THR A 73 -21.78 -30.17 -35.19
CA THR A 73 -22.78 -30.18 -36.26
C THR A 73 -22.82 -28.90 -37.09
N ASN A 74 -22.27 -27.78 -36.59
CA ASN A 74 -22.26 -26.53 -37.33
C ASN A 74 -20.98 -25.69 -37.08
N PRO A 75 -19.81 -26.12 -37.57
CA PRO A 75 -18.54 -25.41 -37.34
C PRO A 75 -18.55 -23.95 -37.82
N ALA A 76 -19.30 -23.65 -38.89
CA ALA A 76 -19.42 -22.29 -39.42
C ALA A 76 -20.15 -21.34 -38.45
N GLU A 77 -21.12 -21.84 -37.68
CA GLU A 77 -21.80 -21.05 -36.64
C GLU A 77 -20.89 -20.82 -35.45
N LEU A 78 -20.11 -21.84 -35.04
CA LEU A 78 -19.08 -21.70 -34.01
C LEU A 78 -18.02 -20.65 -34.41
N ASP A 79 -17.52 -20.71 -35.64
CA ASP A 79 -16.55 -19.74 -36.16
C ASP A 79 -17.15 -18.32 -36.16
N GLY A 80 -18.43 -18.17 -36.52
CA GLY A 80 -19.14 -16.89 -36.44
C GLY A 80 -19.22 -16.33 -35.02
N TRP A 81 -19.46 -17.17 -34.01
CA TRP A 81 -19.45 -16.75 -32.61
C TRP A 81 -18.05 -16.35 -32.12
N LEU A 82 -17.02 -17.08 -32.52
CA LEU A 82 -15.63 -16.76 -32.18
C LEU A 82 -15.19 -15.46 -32.86
N GLU A 83 -15.53 -15.27 -34.13
CA GLU A 83 -15.29 -14.02 -34.86
C GLU A 83 -16.04 -12.85 -34.21
N GLN A 84 -17.28 -13.05 -33.77
CA GLN A 84 -18.03 -12.05 -33.02
C GLN A 84 -17.36 -11.71 -31.68
N ALA A 85 -16.85 -12.72 -30.95
CA ALA A 85 -16.11 -12.53 -29.71
C ALA A 85 -14.80 -11.77 -29.93
N GLU A 86 -14.12 -12.00 -31.06
CA GLU A 86 -12.88 -11.28 -31.41
C GLU A 86 -13.15 -9.82 -31.81
N ASN A 87 -14.26 -9.57 -32.52
CA ASN A 87 -14.70 -8.23 -32.90
C ASN A 87 -15.35 -7.46 -31.73
N THR A 88 -15.89 -8.19 -30.75
CA THR A 88 -16.52 -7.64 -29.53
C THR A 88 -15.94 -8.35 -28.32
N PRO A 89 -14.66 -8.12 -28.00
CA PRO A 89 -14.01 -8.75 -26.85
C PRO A 89 -14.72 -8.37 -25.56
N ASP A 90 -14.55 -9.21 -24.53
CA ASP A 90 -15.02 -8.91 -23.17
C ASP A 90 -14.61 -7.48 -22.80
N PRO A 91 -15.57 -6.56 -22.68
CA PRO A 91 -15.26 -5.14 -22.50
C PRO A 91 -14.57 -4.87 -21.17
N ARG A 92 -14.57 -5.82 -20.22
CA ARG A 92 -13.84 -5.73 -18.95
C ARG A 92 -12.35 -6.00 -19.11
N LEU A 93 -11.93 -6.63 -20.20
CA LEU A 93 -10.53 -6.94 -20.52
C LEU A 93 -9.93 -5.96 -21.52
N ASP A 94 -10.76 -5.10 -22.12
CA ASP A 94 -10.33 -4.11 -23.10
C ASP A 94 -9.81 -2.84 -22.39
N VAL A 95 -8.49 -2.63 -22.43
CA VAL A 95 -7.80 -1.44 -21.88
C VAL A 95 -8.43 -0.12 -22.35
N ARG A 96 -9.10 -0.13 -23.49
CA ARG A 96 -9.73 1.07 -24.04
C ARG A 96 -10.90 1.58 -23.21
N ASN A 97 -11.57 0.68 -22.49
CA ASN A 97 -12.70 1.05 -21.62
C ASN A 97 -12.24 1.73 -20.33
N PHE A 98 -10.99 1.52 -19.94
CA PHE A 98 -10.36 2.12 -18.75
C PHE A 98 -9.58 3.40 -19.05
N THR A 99 -9.44 3.75 -20.33
CA THR A 99 -8.75 4.96 -20.76
C THR A 99 -9.75 6.08 -21.08
N MET A 100 -9.55 7.26 -20.50
CA MET A 100 -10.37 8.43 -20.79
C MET A 100 -9.88 9.14 -22.07
N GLY A 101 -10.80 9.49 -22.96
CA GLY A 101 -10.48 10.29 -24.13
C GLY A 101 -10.15 11.73 -23.76
N LYS A 102 -9.64 12.50 -24.75
CA LYS A 102 -9.16 13.87 -24.53
C LYS A 102 -10.26 14.80 -24.01
N VAL A 103 -11.51 14.59 -24.41
CA VAL A 103 -12.62 15.48 -24.06
C VAL A 103 -13.01 15.29 -22.59
N ILE A 104 -13.15 14.05 -22.12
CA ILE A 104 -13.40 13.78 -20.70
C ILE A 104 -12.22 14.20 -19.84
N ARG A 105 -10.96 13.92 -20.24
CA ARG A 105 -9.76 14.34 -19.50
C ARG A 105 -9.71 15.86 -19.32
N ASN A 106 -9.85 16.62 -20.41
CA ASN A 106 -9.88 18.08 -20.35
C ASN A 106 -11.02 18.59 -19.44
N TYR A 107 -12.20 17.97 -19.51
CA TYR A 107 -13.31 18.34 -18.64
C TYR A 107 -12.99 18.11 -17.16
N VAL A 108 -12.40 16.95 -16.83
CA VAL A 108 -11.97 16.60 -15.48
C VAL A 108 -10.89 17.56 -15.00
N GLU A 109 -9.79 17.74 -15.75
CA GLU A 109 -8.67 18.60 -15.38
C GLU A 109 -9.10 20.03 -15.07
N VAL A 110 -10.00 20.61 -15.88
CA VAL A 110 -10.49 21.99 -15.68
C VAL A 110 -11.35 22.13 -14.41
N ARG A 111 -11.97 21.05 -13.92
CA ARG A 111 -13.01 21.09 -12.87
C ARG A 111 -12.64 20.33 -11.59
N ILE A 112 -11.58 19.52 -11.61
CA ILE A 112 -11.22 18.59 -10.52
C ILE A 112 -10.91 19.34 -9.21
N THR A 113 -10.32 20.53 -9.30
CA THR A 113 -10.00 21.38 -8.14
C THR A 113 -11.24 21.93 -7.44
N GLN A 114 -12.40 21.96 -8.11
CA GLN A 114 -13.63 22.51 -7.57
C GLN A 114 -14.60 21.42 -7.10
N HIS A 115 -14.55 20.23 -7.72
CA HIS A 115 -15.54 19.17 -7.51
C HIS A 115 -14.94 17.76 -7.65
N LYS A 116 -13.88 17.44 -6.89
CA LYS A 116 -13.14 16.17 -6.96
C LYS A 116 -14.06 14.93 -6.99
N ASP A 117 -15.01 14.84 -6.07
CA ASP A 117 -15.92 13.69 -5.96
C ASP A 117 -16.81 13.50 -7.20
N VAL A 118 -17.30 14.60 -7.77
CA VAL A 118 -18.13 14.58 -8.99
C VAL A 118 -17.29 14.14 -10.19
N MET A 119 -16.01 14.52 -10.23
CA MET A 119 -15.10 14.10 -11.30
C MET A 119 -14.72 12.63 -11.18
N THR A 120 -14.46 12.12 -9.98
CA THR A 120 -14.27 10.68 -9.73
C THR A 120 -15.52 9.89 -10.15
N ALA A 121 -16.71 10.38 -9.80
CA ALA A 121 -17.97 9.77 -10.22
C ALA A 121 -18.16 9.78 -11.75
N LEU A 122 -17.74 10.84 -12.45
CA LEU A 122 -17.78 10.90 -13.91
C LEU A 122 -16.84 9.86 -14.55
N VAL A 123 -15.62 9.70 -14.03
CA VAL A 123 -14.67 8.71 -14.54
C VAL A 123 -15.24 7.30 -14.38
N ASN A 124 -15.71 6.97 -13.17
CA ASN A 124 -16.31 5.66 -12.91
C ASN A 124 -17.57 5.44 -13.74
N PHE A 125 -18.42 6.46 -13.89
CA PHE A 125 -19.58 6.40 -14.79
C PHE A 125 -19.17 6.10 -16.24
N ALA A 126 -18.14 6.78 -16.75
CA ALA A 126 -17.66 6.61 -18.11
C ALA A 126 -17.13 5.18 -18.35
N ILE A 127 -16.37 4.63 -17.39
CA ILE A 127 -15.89 3.24 -17.45
C ILE A 127 -17.07 2.28 -17.47
N GLY A 128 -17.99 2.38 -16.52
CA GLY A 128 -19.14 1.49 -16.45
C GLY A 128 -20.05 1.59 -17.69
N LEU A 129 -20.24 2.79 -18.23
CA LEU A 129 -21.02 2.97 -19.44
C LEU A 129 -20.35 2.33 -20.66
N LYS A 130 -19.03 2.47 -20.83
CA LYS A 130 -18.29 1.80 -21.91
C LYS A 130 -18.30 0.27 -21.79
N ILE A 131 -18.27 -0.25 -20.56
CA ILE A 131 -18.37 -1.70 -20.32
C ILE A 131 -19.73 -2.23 -20.71
N CYS A 132 -20.80 -1.52 -20.33
CA CYS A 132 -22.17 -1.92 -20.65
C CYS A 132 -22.54 -1.67 -22.10
N HIS A 133 -21.92 -0.69 -22.76
CA HIS A 133 -22.19 -0.28 -24.13
C HIS A 133 -20.90 -0.32 -24.96
N PRO A 134 -20.47 -1.50 -25.43
CA PRO A 134 -19.23 -1.65 -26.18
C PRO A 134 -19.17 -0.77 -27.43
N GLU A 135 -20.28 -0.37 -28.02
CA GLU A 135 -20.32 0.58 -29.14
C GLU A 135 -19.77 1.97 -28.80
N LEU A 136 -19.67 2.33 -27.51
CA LEU A 136 -19.13 3.61 -27.03
C LEU A 136 -17.59 3.63 -26.88
N ARG A 137 -16.89 2.56 -27.30
CA ARG A 137 -15.43 2.44 -27.15
C ARG A 137 -14.59 3.25 -28.15
N ASP A 138 -15.20 3.83 -29.19
CA ASP A 138 -14.48 4.67 -30.16
C ASP A 138 -14.34 6.14 -29.68
N TYR A 139 -13.11 6.51 -29.33
CA TYR A 139 -12.71 7.64 -28.49
C TYR A 139 -13.06 9.04 -29.01
N ALA A 140 -13.17 9.24 -30.32
CA ALA A 140 -13.27 10.59 -30.87
C ALA A 140 -14.71 11.15 -30.87
N ARG A 141 -15.74 10.27 -30.88
CA ARG A 141 -17.15 10.69 -30.98
C ARG A 141 -17.98 10.36 -29.74
N CYS A 142 -17.49 9.49 -28.85
CA CYS A 142 -18.30 8.97 -27.75
C CYS A 142 -18.13 9.78 -26.44
N ASP A 143 -16.98 10.43 -26.22
CA ASP A 143 -16.74 11.23 -24.99
C ASP A 143 -17.81 12.33 -24.78
N GLU A 144 -18.19 13.03 -25.85
CA GLU A 144 -19.23 14.06 -25.79
C GLU A 144 -20.60 13.47 -25.42
N ARG A 145 -20.91 12.27 -25.92
CA ARG A 145 -22.14 11.54 -25.58
C ARG A 145 -22.13 11.07 -24.12
N ILE A 146 -20.98 10.59 -23.63
CA ILE A 146 -20.80 10.19 -22.24
C ILE A 146 -20.99 11.40 -21.32
N LEU A 147 -20.36 12.54 -21.63
CA LEU A 147 -20.53 13.79 -20.87
C LEU A 147 -21.98 14.28 -20.89
N ALA A 148 -22.65 14.22 -22.05
CA ALA A 148 -24.06 14.61 -22.17
C ALA A 148 -25.00 13.68 -21.39
N ALA A 149 -24.66 12.39 -21.29
CA ALA A 149 -25.42 11.41 -20.51
C ALA A 149 -25.19 11.57 -19.00
N PHE A 150 -23.99 11.99 -18.59
CA PHE A 150 -23.65 12.20 -17.18
C PHE A 150 -24.36 13.43 -16.61
N LYS A 151 -25.34 13.19 -15.75
CA LYS A 151 -25.98 14.26 -14.97
C LYS A 151 -25.22 14.47 -13.65
N PRO A 152 -24.75 15.70 -13.33
CA PRO A 152 -24.01 15.97 -12.10
C PRO A 152 -24.76 15.66 -10.81
N ARG A 153 -26.11 15.63 -10.85
CA ARG A 153 -26.94 15.11 -9.77
C ARG A 153 -27.06 13.59 -9.94
N LEU A 154 -26.40 12.84 -9.06
CA LEU A 154 -26.45 11.38 -8.98
C LEU A 154 -27.91 10.91 -8.97
N ASN A 155 -28.31 10.25 -10.05
CA ASN A 155 -29.59 9.56 -10.13
C ASN A 155 -29.34 8.04 -10.10
N ALA A 156 -30.37 7.26 -9.83
CA ALA A 156 -30.26 5.81 -9.69
C ALA A 156 -29.62 5.11 -10.91
N VAL A 157 -29.76 5.68 -12.11
CA VAL A 157 -29.14 5.15 -13.35
C VAL A 157 -27.64 5.42 -13.35
N ASN A 158 -27.20 6.64 -13.03
CA ASN A 158 -25.77 6.95 -12.91
C ASN A 158 -25.09 6.06 -11.87
N CYS A 159 -25.73 5.86 -10.70
CA CYS A 159 -25.15 5.05 -9.62
C CYS A 159 -24.90 3.60 -10.06
N ARG A 160 -25.74 3.03 -10.95
CA ARG A 160 -25.52 1.67 -11.48
C ARG A 160 -24.26 1.59 -12.34
N PHE A 161 -24.10 2.50 -13.29
CA PHE A 161 -22.89 2.53 -14.12
C PHE A 161 -21.64 2.89 -13.31
N ILE A 162 -21.75 3.79 -12.32
CA ILE A 162 -20.63 4.12 -11.43
C ILE A 162 -20.14 2.87 -10.67
N ARG A 163 -21.06 2.08 -10.09
CA ARG A 163 -20.68 0.85 -9.37
C ARG A 163 -20.03 -0.19 -10.28
N VAL A 164 -20.58 -0.40 -11.48
CA VAL A 164 -19.94 -1.25 -12.51
C VAL A 164 -18.55 -0.74 -12.87
N GLY A 165 -18.40 0.58 -13.02
CA GLY A 165 -17.11 1.21 -13.32
C GLY A 165 -16.07 1.04 -12.22
N ILE A 166 -16.44 1.27 -10.95
CA ILE A 166 -15.56 1.07 -9.78
C ILE A 166 -15.04 -0.37 -9.77
N ARG A 167 -15.97 -1.33 -9.72
CA ARG A 167 -15.65 -2.76 -9.59
C ARG A 167 -14.74 -3.25 -10.70
N HIS A 168 -15.01 -2.87 -11.95
CA HIS A 168 -14.20 -3.32 -13.06
C HIS A 168 -12.90 -2.54 -13.21
N LYS A 169 -12.84 -1.28 -12.79
CA LYS A 169 -11.59 -0.52 -12.73
C LYS A 169 -10.63 -1.17 -11.73
N GLU A 170 -11.12 -1.49 -10.52
CA GLU A 170 -10.35 -2.19 -9.49
C GLU A 170 -9.85 -3.54 -10.01
N ARG A 171 -10.74 -4.35 -10.60
CA ARG A 171 -10.36 -5.65 -11.19
C ARG A 171 -9.36 -5.50 -12.34
N PHE A 172 -9.49 -4.47 -13.19
CA PHE A 172 -8.55 -4.19 -14.26
C PHE A 172 -7.17 -3.79 -13.71
N GLU A 173 -7.14 -2.95 -12.69
CA GLU A 173 -5.91 -2.56 -12.01
C GLU A 173 -5.25 -3.75 -11.32
N GLN A 174 -6.03 -4.62 -10.68
CA GLN A 174 -5.58 -5.89 -10.12
C GLN A 174 -5.01 -6.81 -11.19
N MET A 175 -5.73 -7.06 -12.30
CA MET A 175 -5.22 -7.86 -13.42
C MET A 175 -3.97 -7.23 -14.06
N ARG A 176 -3.83 -5.90 -14.05
CA ARG A 176 -2.61 -5.22 -14.51
C ARG A 176 -1.45 -5.46 -13.55
N LYS A 177 -1.70 -5.46 -12.23
CA LYS A 177 -0.73 -5.82 -11.18
C LYS A 177 -0.35 -7.31 -11.28
N GLU A 178 -1.32 -8.19 -11.45
CA GLU A 178 -1.16 -9.64 -11.54
C GLU A 178 -0.59 -10.11 -12.88
N GLY A 179 -0.98 -9.51 -14.01
CA GLY A 179 -0.42 -9.81 -15.33
C GLY A 179 1.06 -9.41 -15.44
N ARG A 180 1.48 -8.41 -14.65
CA ARG A 180 2.91 -8.13 -14.41
C ARG A 180 3.58 -9.26 -13.61
N LYS A 181 2.89 -9.88 -12.64
CA LYS A 181 3.37 -11.06 -11.88
C LYS A 181 3.32 -12.37 -12.68
N GLY A 182 2.32 -12.58 -13.53
CA GLY A 182 2.07 -13.82 -14.27
C GLY A 182 2.93 -13.99 -15.52
N ALA A 183 3.32 -12.89 -16.18
CA ALA A 183 4.37 -12.89 -17.20
C ALA A 183 5.79 -13.04 -16.59
N GLN A 184 5.92 -13.15 -15.26
CA GLN A 184 7.16 -13.29 -14.51
C GLN A 184 7.37 -14.69 -13.88
N THR A 185 6.51 -15.68 -14.13
CA THR A 185 6.61 -17.02 -13.48
C THR A 185 7.45 -18.06 -14.24
N THR A 186 8.16 -17.64 -15.30
CA THR A 186 9.38 -18.35 -15.70
C THR A 186 10.53 -17.41 -15.38
N PRO A 187 11.58 -17.82 -14.63
CA PRO A 187 12.76 -17.00 -14.38
C PRO A 187 13.53 -16.85 -15.69
N VAL A 188 13.01 -16.02 -16.59
CA VAL A 188 13.75 -15.48 -17.71
C VAL A 188 14.69 -14.47 -17.08
N LEU A 189 15.99 -14.76 -17.12
CA LEU A 189 17.06 -13.79 -16.90
C LEU A 189 16.60 -12.44 -17.45
N HIS A 190 16.45 -11.44 -16.57
CA HIS A 190 16.19 -10.07 -16.99
C HIS A 190 17.33 -9.64 -17.91
N VAL A 191 17.12 -9.78 -19.23
CA VAL A 191 17.87 -9.01 -20.21
C VAL A 191 17.42 -7.58 -19.98
N PRO A 192 18.31 -6.66 -19.56
CA PRO A 192 17.90 -5.32 -19.18
C PRO A 192 17.19 -4.67 -20.37
N PRO A 193 16.04 -4.00 -20.16
CA PRO A 193 15.48 -3.16 -21.21
C PRO A 193 16.57 -2.18 -21.66
N ARG A 194 16.64 -1.94 -22.98
CA ARG A 194 17.60 -1.04 -23.63
C ARG A 194 17.90 0.15 -22.71
N ARG A 195 19.16 0.27 -22.28
CA ARG A 195 19.67 1.31 -21.37
C ARG A 195 18.97 2.65 -21.68
N ARG A 196 18.00 3.04 -20.85
CA ARG A 196 17.71 4.47 -20.67
C ARG A 196 19.06 5.10 -20.34
N SER A 197 19.36 6.29 -20.86
CA SER A 197 20.55 6.99 -20.39
C SER A 197 20.48 7.04 -18.86
N ASP A 198 21.57 6.69 -18.17
CA ASP A 198 21.66 6.66 -16.70
C ASP A 198 21.16 7.96 -16.06
N GLU A 199 21.15 9.04 -16.84
CA GLU A 199 20.62 10.35 -16.52
C GLU A 199 19.14 10.33 -16.08
N ASN A 200 18.29 9.54 -16.73
CA ASN A 200 16.84 9.55 -16.51
C ASN A 200 16.34 8.53 -15.47
N VAL A 201 17.21 7.63 -14.98
CA VAL A 201 16.81 6.55 -14.05
C VAL A 201 16.32 7.10 -12.70
N HIS A 202 16.80 8.29 -12.32
CA HIS A 202 16.45 8.96 -11.08
C HIS A 202 15.35 10.02 -11.22
N LEU A 203 14.71 10.10 -12.39
CA LEU A 203 13.51 10.89 -12.57
C LEU A 203 12.28 10.03 -12.27
N TYR A 204 11.28 10.65 -11.65
CA TYR A 204 10.02 10.01 -11.33
C TYR A 204 9.30 9.52 -12.60
N ASP A 205 8.87 8.26 -12.57
CA ASP A 205 8.09 7.63 -13.62
C ASP A 205 6.93 6.85 -12.98
N GLU A 206 5.74 7.45 -13.03
CA GLU A 206 4.49 6.86 -12.49
C GLU A 206 4.22 5.44 -13.05
N SER A 207 4.72 5.14 -14.26
CA SER A 207 4.44 3.87 -14.92
C SER A 207 5.28 2.69 -14.40
N ASN A 208 6.42 2.97 -13.75
CA ASN A 208 7.42 1.97 -13.40
C ASN A 208 8.32 2.37 -12.23
N THR A 209 8.49 1.47 -11.24
CA THR A 209 9.49 1.63 -10.17
C THR A 209 10.86 1.16 -10.69
N PRO A 210 11.82 2.06 -10.94
CA PRO A 210 13.08 1.67 -11.58
C PRO A 210 13.97 0.88 -10.61
N PRO A 211 14.83 -0.03 -11.11
CA PRO A 211 15.94 -0.56 -10.34
C PRO A 211 17.03 0.51 -10.15
N PRO A 212 17.97 0.32 -9.20
CA PRO A 212 19.17 1.15 -9.09
C PRO A 212 20.05 1.02 -10.34
N THR A 213 20.86 2.03 -10.61
CA THR A 213 21.96 1.99 -11.59
C THR A 213 23.13 1.17 -11.04
N ASP A 214 24.02 0.69 -11.92
CA ASP A 214 25.26 0.01 -11.50
C ASP A 214 26.09 0.90 -10.55
N ALA A 215 26.12 2.21 -10.82
CA ALA A 215 26.80 3.18 -9.98
C ALA A 215 26.16 3.32 -8.59
N ASP A 216 24.85 3.05 -8.42
CA ASP A 216 24.21 3.05 -7.10
C ASP A 216 24.65 1.82 -6.32
N VAL A 217 24.68 0.66 -6.96
CA VAL A 217 25.11 -0.61 -6.35
C VAL A 217 26.58 -0.51 -5.92
N ASP A 218 27.45 0.06 -6.76
CA ASP A 218 28.85 0.31 -6.44
C ASP A 218 29.00 1.29 -5.26
N PHE A 219 28.21 2.36 -5.25
CA PHE A 219 28.22 3.35 -4.16
C PHE A 219 27.79 2.74 -2.83
N VAL A 220 26.71 1.95 -2.83
CA VAL A 220 26.23 1.21 -1.64
C VAL A 220 27.31 0.26 -1.11
N ASN A 221 27.97 -0.51 -1.99
CA ASN A 221 29.04 -1.42 -1.59
C ASN A 221 30.28 -0.70 -1.05
N THR A 222 30.63 0.45 -1.65
CA THR A 222 31.76 1.27 -1.21
C THR A 222 31.49 1.89 0.15
N TRP A 223 30.28 2.44 0.36
CA TRP A 223 29.88 3.02 1.64
C TRP A 223 29.87 1.95 2.74
N SER A 224 29.23 0.81 2.52
CA SER A 224 29.14 -0.27 3.52
C SER A 224 30.53 -0.79 3.91
N ALA A 225 31.45 -0.97 2.95
CA ALA A 225 32.81 -1.40 3.23
C ALA A 225 33.60 -0.44 4.15
N ALA A 226 33.21 0.83 4.22
CA ALA A 226 33.85 1.84 5.06
C ALA A 226 33.17 2.03 6.43
N HIS A 227 31.93 1.54 6.62
CA HIS A 227 31.11 1.85 7.80
C HIS A 227 30.59 0.62 8.55
N GLU A 228 30.67 -0.58 7.95
CA GLU A 228 30.18 -1.82 8.56
C GLU A 228 31.24 -2.93 8.46
N GLU A 229 31.37 -3.72 9.53
CA GLU A 229 32.09 -4.99 9.47
C GLU A 229 31.23 -6.03 8.75
N ARG A 230 31.65 -6.41 7.54
CA ARG A 230 31.00 -7.47 6.75
C ARG A 230 31.90 -8.69 6.61
N PRO A 231 31.33 -9.92 6.51
CA PRO A 231 32.10 -11.12 6.23
C PRO A 231 32.96 -10.95 4.97
N LYS A 232 34.18 -11.52 4.97
CA LYS A 232 35.06 -11.48 3.81
C LYS A 232 34.35 -12.14 2.61
N GLY A 233 34.48 -11.53 1.43
CA GLY A 233 33.85 -12.04 0.20
C GLY A 233 32.37 -11.66 0.05
N SER A 234 31.72 -11.17 1.11
CA SER A 234 30.33 -10.72 1.02
C SER A 234 30.16 -9.42 0.24
N ARG A 235 29.00 -9.27 -0.42
CA ARG A 235 28.64 -8.06 -1.17
C ARG A 235 27.15 -7.76 -1.11
N TRP A 236 26.80 -6.49 -1.13
CA TRP A 236 25.40 -6.07 -1.26
C TRP A 236 24.94 -6.23 -2.71
N VAL A 237 23.81 -6.89 -2.89
CA VAL A 237 23.16 -7.10 -4.17
C VAL A 237 21.76 -6.50 -4.11
N PHE A 238 21.37 -5.80 -5.17
CA PHE A 238 20.01 -5.28 -5.31
C PHE A 238 19.02 -6.43 -5.46
N GLU A 239 17.99 -6.44 -4.64
CA GLU A 239 16.92 -7.43 -4.69
C GLU A 239 15.72 -6.92 -5.49
N ARG A 240 15.11 -5.82 -5.03
CA ARG A 240 13.95 -5.20 -5.68
C ARG A 240 13.75 -3.77 -5.21
N SER A 241 12.98 -3.00 -5.98
CA SER A 241 12.49 -1.69 -5.55
C SER A 241 11.15 -1.88 -4.84
N ILE A 242 11.04 -1.35 -3.62
CA ILE A 242 9.86 -1.52 -2.75
C ILE A 242 8.85 -0.40 -3.02
N PHE A 243 9.34 0.84 -3.10
CA PHE A 243 8.48 2.02 -3.16
C PHE A 243 9.12 3.12 -4.00
N GLN A 244 8.28 3.94 -4.64
CA GLN A 244 8.70 5.21 -5.21
C GLN A 244 7.62 6.27 -5.02
N ASN A 245 8.03 7.51 -4.88
CA ASN A 245 7.15 8.67 -4.92
C ASN A 245 7.83 9.84 -5.61
N GLU A 246 7.01 10.74 -6.12
CA GLU A 246 7.48 12.02 -6.64
C GLU A 246 8.09 12.88 -5.52
N ASN A 247 9.04 13.75 -5.88
CA ASN A 247 9.70 14.64 -4.92
C ASN A 247 9.55 16.12 -5.30
N HIS A 248 10.31 16.62 -6.28
CA HIS A 248 10.15 18.01 -6.75
C HIS A 248 10.45 18.15 -8.25
N ASN A 249 9.97 19.25 -8.83
CA ASN A 249 10.28 19.62 -10.20
C ASN A 249 11.72 20.13 -10.30
N LEU A 250 12.47 19.60 -11.27
CA LEU A 250 13.84 20.01 -11.54
C LEU A 250 13.88 21.17 -12.53
N ALA A 251 14.86 22.06 -12.40
CA ALA A 251 15.05 23.21 -13.28
C ALA A 251 15.36 22.79 -14.73
N ALA A 252 16.07 21.67 -14.89
CA ALA A 252 16.38 21.07 -16.19
C ALA A 252 15.17 20.38 -16.86
N GLY A 253 14.01 20.34 -16.19
CA GLY A 253 12.82 19.61 -16.61
C GLY A 253 12.76 18.21 -16.03
N GLY A 254 11.54 17.69 -15.89
CA GLY A 254 11.26 16.45 -15.19
C GLY A 254 11.05 16.65 -13.69
N GLN A 255 10.73 15.55 -13.01
CA GLN A 255 10.48 15.51 -11.58
C GLN A 255 11.44 14.50 -10.95
N SER A 256 12.12 14.89 -9.90
CA SER A 256 12.93 13.97 -9.12
C SER A 256 12.03 13.00 -8.33
N GLN A 257 12.62 11.92 -7.84
CA GLN A 257 11.90 10.92 -7.07
C GLN A 257 12.58 10.64 -5.73
N ARG A 258 11.78 10.10 -4.82
CA ARG A 258 12.22 9.32 -3.67
C ARG A 258 11.97 7.86 -3.99
N VAL A 259 12.99 7.02 -3.95
CA VAL A 259 12.87 5.60 -4.24
C VAL A 259 13.47 4.77 -3.11
N ILE A 260 12.85 3.64 -2.80
CA ILE A 260 13.25 2.73 -1.75
C ILE A 260 13.64 1.41 -2.39
N HIS A 261 14.88 1.00 -2.21
CA HIS A 261 15.42 -0.27 -2.71
C HIS A 261 15.73 -1.23 -1.57
N LEU A 262 15.45 -2.51 -1.79
CA LEU A 262 15.89 -3.61 -0.94
C LEU A 262 17.24 -4.14 -1.45
N PHE A 263 18.19 -4.26 -0.55
CA PHE A 263 19.46 -4.92 -0.79
C PHE A 263 19.63 -6.12 0.13
N ALA A 264 20.22 -7.19 -0.40
CA ALA A 264 20.62 -8.37 0.34
C ALA A 264 22.15 -8.47 0.38
N LEU A 265 22.71 -8.72 1.57
CA LEU A 265 24.12 -9.02 1.75
C LEU A 265 24.32 -10.50 1.46
N ILE A 266 25.00 -10.82 0.37
CA ILE A 266 25.21 -12.20 -0.05
C ILE A 266 26.63 -12.63 0.35
N SER A 267 26.76 -13.78 1.02
CA SER A 267 28.04 -14.37 1.42
C SER A 267 28.86 -14.84 0.21
N GLU A 268 30.12 -15.24 0.43
CA GLU A 268 30.95 -15.82 -0.64
C GLU A 268 30.36 -17.15 -1.15
N GLU A 269 29.69 -17.88 -0.27
CA GLU A 269 29.00 -19.14 -0.55
C GLU A 269 27.60 -18.94 -1.16
N GLY A 270 27.07 -17.72 -1.23
CA GLY A 270 25.77 -17.45 -1.82
C GLY A 270 24.58 -17.49 -0.85
N HIS A 271 24.82 -17.39 0.46
CA HIS A 271 23.75 -17.26 1.47
C HIS A 271 23.35 -15.80 1.69
N ILE A 272 22.08 -15.56 2.03
CA ILE A 272 21.59 -14.24 2.44
C ILE A 272 21.99 -14.02 3.91
N GLU A 273 22.95 -13.15 4.16
CA GLU A 273 23.44 -12.84 5.51
C GLU A 273 22.54 -11.83 6.23
N ARG A 274 22.12 -10.79 5.49
CA ARG A 274 21.34 -9.65 5.99
C ARG A 274 20.57 -8.98 4.87
N ARG A 275 19.60 -8.16 5.23
CA ARG A 275 18.94 -7.21 4.33
C ARG A 275 19.02 -5.79 4.87
N MET A 276 19.04 -4.84 3.97
CA MET A 276 18.87 -3.43 4.30
C MET A 276 18.00 -2.74 3.27
N VAL A 277 17.35 -1.69 3.71
CA VAL A 277 16.63 -0.76 2.85
C VAL A 277 17.51 0.45 2.58
N VAL A 278 17.55 0.88 1.33
CA VAL A 278 18.23 2.11 0.91
C VAL A 278 17.19 3.06 0.33
N LYS A 279 16.90 4.15 1.06
CA LYS A 279 16.07 5.25 0.56
C LYS A 279 16.98 6.23 -0.18
N ILE A 280 16.70 6.44 -1.46
CA ILE A 280 17.41 7.39 -2.32
C ILE A 280 16.50 8.59 -2.57
N ILE A 281 17.01 9.79 -2.27
CA ILE A 281 16.33 11.07 -2.44
C ILE A 281 17.08 11.85 -3.53
N GLY A 282 16.41 12.16 -4.63
CA GLY A 282 16.99 13.02 -5.67
C GLY A 282 16.66 14.49 -5.45
N GLU A 283 17.67 15.37 -5.41
CA GLU A 283 17.53 16.85 -5.32
C GLU A 283 18.28 17.63 -6.41
N GLU A 284 17.81 18.86 -6.67
CA GLU A 284 18.43 19.76 -7.65
C GLU A 284 19.87 20.14 -7.30
N THR A 285 20.22 20.23 -6.02
CA THR A 285 21.58 20.59 -5.58
C THR A 285 22.05 19.70 -4.43
N SER A 286 23.35 19.45 -4.36
CA SER A 286 23.94 18.70 -3.24
C SER A 286 23.73 19.37 -1.88
N ALA A 287 23.60 20.71 -1.84
CA ALA A 287 23.29 21.44 -0.62
C ALA A 287 21.86 21.15 -0.12
N THR A 288 20.89 21.05 -1.04
CA THR A 288 19.52 20.65 -0.71
C THR A 288 19.48 19.20 -0.22
N VAL A 289 20.15 18.27 -0.93
CA VAL A 289 20.29 16.88 -0.47
C VAL A 289 20.84 16.83 0.96
N LEU A 290 21.92 17.58 1.24
CA LEU A 290 22.54 17.59 2.55
C LEU A 290 21.59 18.08 3.64
N ASN A 291 20.83 19.14 3.37
CA ASN A 291 19.83 19.65 4.30
C ASN A 291 18.75 18.61 4.59
N ASP A 292 18.23 17.96 3.55
CA ASP A 292 17.15 16.98 3.70
C ASP A 292 17.63 15.71 4.41
N LEU A 293 18.86 15.26 4.14
CA LEU A 293 19.49 14.18 4.89
C LEU A 293 19.73 14.55 6.35
N GLN A 294 20.15 15.79 6.65
CA GLN A 294 20.36 16.24 8.03
C GLN A 294 19.05 16.28 8.81
N LEU A 295 17.95 16.67 8.17
CA LEU A 295 16.63 16.63 8.79
C LEU A 295 16.16 15.18 8.96
N GLU A 296 16.01 14.41 7.89
CA GLU A 296 15.42 13.09 7.96
C GLU A 296 16.34 12.07 8.66
N ALA A 297 17.53 11.82 8.08
CA ALA A 297 18.44 10.82 8.61
C ALA A 297 19.03 11.25 9.95
N GLY A 298 19.26 12.55 10.16
CA GLY A 298 19.79 13.06 11.43
C GLY A 298 18.86 12.78 12.62
N TYR A 299 17.55 13.04 12.48
CA TYR A 299 16.60 12.70 13.53
C TYR A 299 16.45 11.19 13.73
N GLN A 300 16.38 10.42 12.64
CA GLN A 300 16.22 8.97 12.73
C GLN A 300 17.46 8.27 13.34
N LEU A 301 18.68 8.72 13.01
CA LEU A 301 19.91 8.24 13.63
C LEU A 301 19.94 8.55 15.13
N THR A 302 19.56 9.77 15.51
CA THR A 302 19.46 10.19 16.92
C THR A 302 18.49 9.32 17.71
N LEU A 303 17.38 8.90 17.10
CA LEU A 303 16.42 7.97 17.70
C LEU A 303 16.92 6.52 17.71
N THR A 304 17.65 6.11 16.67
CA THR A 304 18.26 4.77 16.57
C THR A 304 19.27 4.55 17.70
N GLU A 305 20.09 5.56 18.02
CA GLU A 305 21.04 5.51 19.14
C GLU A 305 20.37 5.28 20.50
N ARG A 306 19.08 5.63 20.65
CA ARG A 306 18.33 5.34 21.88
C ARG A 306 17.95 3.87 22.00
N GLY A 307 17.96 3.13 20.90
CA GLY A 307 17.67 1.69 20.89
C GLY A 307 16.21 1.36 21.13
N CYS A 308 15.27 2.23 20.71
CA CYS A 308 13.85 1.89 20.78
C CYS A 308 13.52 0.87 19.68
N PRO A 309 13.05 -0.34 20.02
CA PRO A 309 12.78 -1.39 19.03
C PRO A 309 11.58 -1.08 18.11
N HIS A 310 10.79 -0.05 18.45
CA HIS A 310 9.58 0.37 17.74
C HIS A 310 9.80 1.62 16.86
N ILE A 311 11.06 1.99 16.65
CA ILE A 311 11.50 2.96 15.65
C ILE A 311 12.40 2.18 14.70
N LEU A 312 12.16 2.28 13.40
CA LEU A 312 12.97 1.58 12.43
C LEU A 312 14.39 2.16 12.41
N ALA A 313 15.40 1.31 12.55
CA ALA A 313 16.77 1.78 12.70
C ALA A 313 17.31 2.38 11.39
N ALA A 314 18.05 3.48 11.51
CA ALA A 314 18.91 4.00 10.45
C ALA A 314 20.38 3.64 10.77
N TYR A 315 21.11 3.16 9.77
CA TYR A 315 22.51 2.79 9.89
C TYR A 315 23.46 3.93 9.47
N GLY A 316 22.96 4.85 8.64
CA GLY A 316 23.71 6.04 8.25
C GLY A 316 23.10 6.75 7.05
N SER A 317 23.81 7.75 6.56
CA SER A 317 23.47 8.45 5.32
C SER A 317 24.70 8.83 4.53
N ALA A 318 24.53 9.06 3.22
CA ALA A 318 25.60 9.48 2.33
C ALA A 318 25.06 10.33 1.17
N ILE A 319 25.94 11.11 0.55
CA ILE A 319 25.62 11.89 -0.66
C ILE A 319 26.47 11.35 -1.80
N ARG A 320 25.83 11.06 -2.93
CA ARG A 320 26.52 10.83 -4.20
C ARG A 320 26.40 12.07 -5.07
N GLU A 321 27.49 12.80 -5.18
CA GLU A 321 27.60 13.90 -6.14
C GLU A 321 27.59 13.35 -7.57
N ARG A 322 26.96 14.10 -8.48
CA ARG A 322 26.84 13.79 -9.90
C ARG A 322 27.13 15.06 -10.68
N ASP A 323 27.58 14.91 -11.92
CA ASP A 323 27.85 16.04 -12.81
C ASP A 323 26.58 16.76 -13.28
N TYR A 324 25.40 16.20 -12.97
CA TYR A 324 24.10 16.68 -13.38
C TYR A 324 23.01 16.30 -12.35
N SER A 325 21.92 17.07 -12.32
CA SER A 325 20.75 16.82 -11.46
C SER A 325 19.95 15.58 -11.91
N PRO A 326 19.31 14.85 -10.98
CA PRO A 326 19.30 15.09 -9.54
C PRO A 326 20.58 14.56 -8.85
N HIS A 327 21.11 15.32 -7.88
CA HIS A 327 22.06 14.84 -6.88
C HIS A 327 21.35 13.90 -5.91
N LEU A 328 22.04 12.91 -5.37
CA LEU A 328 21.39 11.80 -4.66
C LEU A 328 21.85 11.72 -3.21
N GLY A 329 20.87 11.71 -2.30
CA GLY A 329 21.05 11.36 -0.90
C GLY A 329 20.63 9.92 -0.65
N TYR A 330 21.37 9.21 0.18
CA TYR A 330 21.13 7.82 0.55
C TYR A 330 20.91 7.76 2.06
N ILE A 331 19.86 7.06 2.48
CA ILE A 331 19.62 6.70 3.88
C ILE A 331 19.59 5.18 3.95
N TYR A 332 20.52 4.61 4.73
CA TYR A 332 20.66 3.18 4.92
C TYR A 332 19.87 2.78 6.16
N MET A 333 18.94 1.85 6.04
CA MET A 333 17.95 1.55 7.07
C MET A 333 17.74 0.05 7.26
N GLU A 334 17.25 -0.32 8.43
CA GLU A 334 16.74 -1.65 8.74
C GLU A 334 15.63 -2.04 7.75
N TYR A 335 15.59 -3.32 7.37
CA TYR A 335 14.49 -3.87 6.59
C TYR A 335 13.40 -4.43 7.52
N ALA A 336 12.15 -4.02 7.30
CA ALA A 336 10.96 -4.57 7.93
C ALA A 336 10.24 -5.47 6.92
N PRO A 337 10.24 -6.81 7.12
CA PRO A 337 9.85 -7.74 6.07
C PRO A 337 8.36 -7.94 5.87
N TYR A 338 7.52 -7.51 6.82
CA TYR A 338 6.08 -7.83 6.84
C TYR A 338 5.19 -6.66 6.41
N ASP A 339 5.73 -5.84 5.50
CA ASP A 339 5.09 -4.64 4.94
C ASP A 339 4.65 -3.61 5.99
N ASP A 340 3.87 -2.61 5.57
CA ASP A 340 3.23 -1.63 6.42
C ASP A 340 1.78 -1.98 6.82
N LEU A 341 1.25 -1.26 7.81
CA LEU A 341 -0.11 -1.48 8.28
C LEU A 341 -1.19 -1.03 7.27
N GLU A 342 -0.87 -0.18 6.30
CA GLU A 342 -1.80 0.19 5.23
C GLU A 342 -1.97 -0.99 4.27
N HIS A 343 -0.88 -1.63 3.82
CA HIS A 343 -0.91 -2.87 3.06
C HIS A 343 -1.66 -3.98 3.80
N LEU A 344 -1.41 -4.16 5.11
CA LEU A 344 -2.14 -5.12 5.94
C LEU A 344 -3.66 -4.86 5.94
N LEU A 345 -4.11 -3.61 5.81
CA LEU A 345 -5.52 -3.25 5.76
C LEU A 345 -6.09 -3.39 4.35
N GLU A 346 -5.33 -3.05 3.31
CA GLU A 346 -5.74 -3.13 1.90
C GLU A 346 -5.91 -4.57 1.40
N ASP A 347 -5.07 -5.49 1.85
CA ASP A 347 -5.12 -6.90 1.44
C ASP A 347 -6.30 -7.67 2.06
N ARG A 348 -7.10 -7.04 2.93
CA ARG A 348 -8.23 -7.67 3.60
C ARG A 348 -9.54 -7.35 2.90
N ASP A 349 -10.24 -8.40 2.48
CA ASP A 349 -11.62 -8.32 2.02
C ASP A 349 -12.63 -8.37 3.19
N ASP A 350 -13.92 -8.19 2.88
CA ASP A 350 -15.00 -8.26 3.88
C ASP A 350 -15.05 -9.61 4.63
N ASN A 351 -14.53 -10.68 4.01
CA ASN A 351 -14.50 -12.03 4.56
C ASN A 351 -13.26 -12.32 5.41
N SER A 352 -12.24 -11.48 5.31
CA SER A 352 -11.00 -11.63 6.06
C SER A 352 -11.29 -11.53 7.56
N PRO A 353 -10.65 -12.37 8.40
CA PRO A 353 -10.89 -12.34 9.84
C PRO A 353 -10.61 -10.95 10.41
N GLN A 354 -11.16 -10.63 11.59
CA GLN A 354 -10.76 -9.39 12.25
C GLN A 354 -9.27 -9.45 12.63
N ILE A 355 -8.58 -8.31 12.62
CA ILE A 355 -7.23 -8.23 13.19
C ILE A 355 -7.33 -8.66 14.66
N PRO A 356 -6.52 -9.63 15.11
CA PRO A 356 -6.61 -10.12 16.48
C PRO A 356 -6.40 -9.00 17.50
N GLU A 357 -7.25 -9.00 18.53
CA GLU A 357 -7.19 -7.98 19.59
C GLU A 357 -5.79 -7.88 20.27
N PRO A 358 -5.07 -8.99 20.57
CA PRO A 358 -3.70 -8.90 21.07
C PRO A 358 -2.75 -8.15 20.13
N ALA A 359 -2.87 -8.35 18.81
CA ALA A 359 -2.05 -7.65 17.84
C ALA A 359 -2.32 -6.14 17.87
N ILE A 360 -3.59 -5.74 18.00
CA ILE A 360 -3.98 -4.33 18.17
C ILE A 360 -3.36 -3.76 19.45
N TRP A 361 -3.49 -4.44 20.61
CA TRP A 361 -2.90 -3.99 21.87
C TRP A 361 -1.38 -3.82 21.80
N LEU A 362 -0.69 -4.76 21.15
CA LEU A 362 0.76 -4.73 20.99
C LEU A 362 1.21 -3.62 20.05
N THR A 363 0.47 -3.35 18.97
CA THR A 363 0.72 -2.21 18.08
C THR A 363 0.57 -0.88 18.82
N ILE A 364 -0.49 -0.69 19.60
CA ILE A 364 -0.67 0.53 20.41
C ILE A 364 0.49 0.72 21.36
N ARG A 365 0.86 -0.35 22.06
CA ARG A 365 1.97 -0.33 23.00
C ARG A 365 3.27 0.02 22.31
N ALA A 366 3.55 -0.55 21.14
CA ALA A 366 4.73 -0.26 20.35
C ALA A 366 4.81 1.23 19.98
N LEU A 367 3.73 1.79 19.45
CA LEU A 367 3.67 3.21 19.08
C LEU A 367 3.80 4.12 20.31
N ALA A 368 3.13 3.81 21.42
CA ALA A 368 3.26 4.56 22.66
C ALA A 368 4.70 4.57 23.20
N LYS A 369 5.43 3.46 23.06
CA LYS A 369 6.87 3.38 23.43
C LYS A 369 7.76 4.21 22.52
N ALA A 370 7.47 4.21 21.23
CA ALA A 370 8.15 5.08 20.28
C ALA A 370 7.92 6.56 20.64
N LEU A 371 6.68 6.96 20.91
CA LEU A 371 6.33 8.32 21.35
C LEU A 371 7.00 8.70 22.68
N TYR A 372 7.06 7.77 23.65
CA TYR A 372 7.78 7.98 24.91
C TYR A 372 9.27 8.27 24.65
N THR A 373 9.90 7.53 23.75
CA THR A 373 11.31 7.74 23.36
C THR A 373 11.49 9.08 22.67
N CYS A 374 10.59 9.45 21.77
CA CYS A 374 10.65 10.73 21.06
C CYS A 374 10.51 11.91 22.03
N GLN A 375 9.62 11.80 23.04
CA GLN A 375 9.43 12.82 24.07
C GLN A 375 10.61 12.92 25.03
N THR A 376 11.14 11.79 25.48
CA THR A 376 12.03 11.75 26.65
C THR A 376 13.50 11.49 26.31
N GLY A 377 13.80 10.89 25.17
CA GLY A 377 15.13 10.37 24.85
C GLY A 377 15.50 9.11 25.62
N TYR A 378 14.58 8.55 26.41
CA TYR A 378 14.74 7.29 27.13
C TYR A 378 13.88 6.20 26.50
N THR A 379 14.37 4.96 26.55
CA THR A 379 13.54 3.78 26.27
C THR A 379 12.82 3.32 27.53
N ILE A 380 11.74 2.57 27.34
CA ILE A 380 10.93 2.06 28.45
C ILE A 380 10.78 0.54 28.36
N SER A 381 10.85 -0.11 29.52
CA SER A 381 10.82 -1.57 29.66
C SER A 381 9.53 -2.20 29.11
N LYS A 382 9.55 -3.51 28.85
CA LYS A 382 8.39 -4.28 28.37
C LYS A 382 7.16 -4.14 29.27
N SER A 383 7.36 -4.15 30.58
CA SER A 383 6.30 -4.19 31.59
C SER A 383 5.88 -2.82 32.11
N ALA A 384 6.69 -1.77 31.93
CA ALA A 384 6.37 -0.47 32.49
C ALA A 384 5.20 0.23 31.75
N PRO A 385 4.40 1.04 32.45
CA PRO A 385 4.44 1.27 33.89
C PRO A 385 3.90 0.09 34.70
N GLU A 386 4.48 -0.16 35.88
CA GLU A 386 4.00 -1.16 36.83
C GLU A 386 2.76 -0.66 37.59
N ASP A 387 2.04 -1.56 38.29
CA ASP A 387 0.80 -1.19 39.00
C ASP A 387 1.06 -0.19 40.13
N GLU A 388 2.19 -0.36 40.82
CA GLU A 388 2.62 0.48 41.94
C GLU A 388 3.07 1.87 41.45
N ASP A 389 3.51 1.97 40.19
CA ASP A 389 3.95 3.21 39.54
C ASP A 389 2.80 3.95 38.83
N TYR A 390 1.59 3.37 38.80
CA TYR A 390 0.46 4.00 38.15
C TYR A 390 -0.23 5.03 39.04
N GLU A 391 0.30 6.24 39.00
CA GLU A 391 -0.50 7.45 39.17
C GLU A 391 -0.80 8.04 37.78
N PRO A 392 -1.99 8.61 37.52
CA PRO A 392 -2.28 9.30 36.26
C PRO A 392 -1.26 10.43 36.03
N TYR A 393 -0.19 10.11 35.32
CA TYR A 393 0.95 10.98 35.12
C TYR A 393 0.70 11.78 33.83
N PRO A 394 0.35 13.08 33.92
CA PRO A 394 0.18 13.87 32.71
C PRO A 394 1.49 13.93 31.93
N ASN A 395 1.41 14.10 30.61
CA ASN A 395 2.59 14.20 29.75
C ASN A 395 3.59 15.29 30.20
N THR A 396 3.12 16.32 30.90
CA THR A 396 3.95 17.40 31.48
C THR A 396 4.95 16.91 32.51
N HIS A 397 4.78 15.71 33.07
CA HIS A 397 5.70 15.10 34.02
C HIS A 397 6.72 14.16 33.36
N LEU A 398 6.64 13.96 32.04
CA LEU A 398 7.64 13.20 31.30
C LEU A 398 8.88 14.07 31.09
N HIS A 399 9.90 13.84 31.90
CA HIS A 399 11.15 14.59 31.83
C HIS A 399 12.06 14.05 30.72
N ALA A 400 12.44 14.94 29.81
CA ALA A 400 13.45 14.64 28.81
C ALA A 400 14.83 14.43 29.45
N ALA A 401 15.63 13.54 28.84
CA ALA A 401 17.02 13.34 29.19
C ALA A 401 17.79 14.67 29.07
N ALA A 402 18.88 14.80 29.83
CA ALA A 402 19.76 15.95 29.67
C ALA A 402 20.19 16.06 28.20
N SER A 403 20.10 17.28 27.62
CA SER A 403 20.34 17.58 26.19
C SER A 403 19.41 16.91 25.17
N TRP A 404 18.32 16.26 25.60
CA TRP A 404 17.31 15.78 24.68
C TRP A 404 16.29 16.87 24.38
N ASN A 405 16.09 17.14 23.08
CA ASN A 405 14.96 17.94 22.64
C ASN A 405 13.88 16.99 22.11
N PRO A 406 12.63 17.10 22.60
CA PRO A 406 11.53 16.26 22.12
C PRO A 406 11.41 16.33 20.59
N LEU A 407 11.20 15.17 19.97
CA LEU A 407 10.99 15.03 18.52
C LEU A 407 9.53 14.63 18.28
N PHE A 408 8.89 15.19 17.27
CA PHE A 408 7.51 14.83 16.91
C PHE A 408 7.40 14.57 15.42
N ASN A 409 6.82 13.41 15.08
CA ASN A 409 6.55 13.00 13.70
C ASN A 409 5.06 13.20 13.39
N PRO A 410 4.66 14.29 12.74
CA PRO A 410 3.26 14.58 12.47
C PRO A 410 2.61 13.66 11.42
N ASP A 411 3.37 12.75 10.79
CA ASP A 411 2.87 11.83 9.77
C ASP A 411 2.69 10.39 10.28
N ILE A 412 2.26 10.21 11.53
CA ILE A 412 1.92 8.88 12.05
C ILE A 412 0.58 8.43 11.42
N LYS A 413 0.65 7.38 10.61
CA LYS A 413 -0.45 6.74 9.88
C LYS A 413 -0.08 5.28 9.55
N PRO A 414 -1.05 4.42 9.16
CA PRO A 414 -0.78 3.01 8.85
C PRO A 414 0.38 2.79 7.85
N GLY A 415 0.44 3.56 6.75
CA GLY A 415 1.51 3.43 5.75
C GLY A 415 2.90 3.87 6.22
N ASN A 416 3.00 4.55 7.37
CA ASN A 416 4.28 4.90 8.00
C ASN A 416 4.58 4.04 9.24
N ILE A 417 3.90 2.89 9.36
CA ILE A 417 4.13 1.91 10.42
C ILE A 417 4.36 0.56 9.78
N VAL A 418 5.61 0.11 9.80
CA VAL A 418 6.02 -1.18 9.24
C VAL A 418 6.07 -2.27 10.30
N LEU A 419 5.96 -3.52 9.86
CA LEU A 419 6.04 -4.70 10.71
C LEU A 419 7.41 -5.36 10.58
N GLY A 420 8.19 -5.29 11.67
CA GLY A 420 9.54 -5.84 11.75
C GLY A 420 9.59 -7.33 12.07
N THR A 421 10.80 -7.89 12.13
CA THR A 421 11.03 -9.25 12.61
C THR A 421 10.62 -9.39 14.08
N ALA A 422 9.94 -10.49 14.39
CA ALA A 422 9.53 -10.79 15.76
C ALA A 422 10.73 -10.82 16.71
N PHE A 423 10.54 -10.31 17.92
CA PHE A 423 11.56 -10.36 18.95
C PHE A 423 11.42 -11.66 19.75
N PRO A 424 12.44 -12.54 19.77
CA PRO A 424 12.37 -13.80 20.52
C PRO A 424 12.02 -13.61 22.00
N THR A 425 12.46 -12.49 22.58
CA THR A 425 12.25 -12.16 24.00
C THR A 425 11.03 -11.25 24.25
N TYR A 426 10.34 -10.80 23.19
CA TYR A 426 9.32 -9.75 23.28
C TYR A 426 8.12 -10.08 22.37
N TYR A 427 7.25 -10.98 22.87
CA TYR A 427 6.04 -11.44 22.16
C TYR A 427 6.39 -12.09 20.79
N PRO A 428 7.10 -13.22 20.80
CA PRO A 428 7.71 -13.79 19.59
C PRO A 428 6.70 -14.26 18.54
N ALA A 429 5.44 -14.48 18.91
CA ALA A 429 4.36 -14.74 17.95
C ALA A 429 3.92 -13.51 17.13
N TYR A 430 4.32 -12.29 17.51
CA TYR A 430 3.84 -11.05 16.89
C TYR A 430 4.97 -10.28 16.21
N LYS A 431 4.66 -9.72 15.03
CA LYS A 431 5.57 -8.84 14.30
C LYS A 431 5.49 -7.42 14.92
N PRO A 432 6.59 -6.86 15.44
CA PRO A 432 6.56 -5.57 16.11
C PRO A 432 6.33 -4.43 15.11
N ALA A 433 5.38 -3.54 15.44
CA ALA A 433 5.20 -2.29 14.73
C ALA A 433 6.40 -1.34 14.97
N LYS A 434 6.83 -0.68 13.90
CA LYS A 434 7.93 0.29 13.88
C LYS A 434 7.55 1.54 13.08
N ILE A 435 7.79 2.71 13.64
CA ILE A 435 7.56 4.00 12.95
C ILE A 435 8.69 4.27 11.95
N ILE A 436 8.33 4.67 10.73
CA ILE A 436 9.23 5.10 9.66
C ILE A 436 8.95 6.56 9.25
N ASP A 437 9.67 7.01 8.22
CA ASP A 437 9.54 8.32 7.54
C ASP A 437 9.58 9.53 8.48
N TRP A 438 10.79 10.00 8.74
CA TRP A 438 11.06 11.12 9.64
C TRP A 438 11.25 12.45 8.88
N GLY A 439 10.94 12.51 7.59
CA GLY A 439 11.26 13.63 6.71
C GLY A 439 10.59 14.96 7.07
N ILE A 440 9.48 14.93 7.82
CA ILE A 440 8.77 16.14 8.30
C ILE A 440 8.77 16.27 9.82
N THR A 441 9.70 15.59 10.48
CA THR A 441 9.88 15.66 11.94
C THR A 441 10.33 17.05 12.37
N PHE A 442 9.86 17.48 13.53
CA PHE A 442 10.28 18.75 14.12
C PHE A 442 10.68 18.59 15.59
N VAL A 443 11.42 19.58 16.08
CA VAL A 443 12.00 19.62 17.42
C VAL A 443 11.17 20.54 18.31
N GLY A 444 10.76 20.05 19.48
CA GLY A 444 9.97 20.80 20.46
C GLY A 444 8.55 21.08 19.98
N ASN A 445 7.82 21.91 20.73
CA ASN A 445 6.44 22.22 20.39
C ASN A 445 6.39 23.28 19.29
N ILE A 446 5.63 23.02 18.23
CA ILE A 446 5.29 24.07 17.26
C ILE A 446 4.12 24.87 17.85
N TYR A 447 4.45 26.02 18.44
CA TYR A 447 3.47 27.10 18.61
C TYR A 447 3.29 27.75 17.25
N GLY A 448 2.13 27.56 16.63
CA GLY A 448 1.77 28.45 15.54
C GLY A 448 1.73 29.87 16.11
N THR A 449 2.54 30.78 15.58
CA THR A 449 2.15 32.20 15.60
C THR A 449 0.72 32.24 15.06
N PRO A 450 -0.26 32.90 15.70
CA PRO A 450 -1.63 32.94 15.19
C PRO A 450 -1.63 33.42 13.72
N GLY A 451 -1.91 32.50 12.79
CA GLY A 451 -1.84 32.74 11.33
C GLY A 451 -0.73 32.00 10.56
N GLU A 452 0.22 31.34 11.22
CA GLU A 452 1.37 30.65 10.59
C GLU A 452 1.36 29.12 10.79
N LYS A 453 0.20 28.53 11.14
CA LYS A 453 0.11 27.06 11.21
C LYS A 453 0.24 26.47 9.80
N ILE A 454 1.20 25.57 9.65
CA ILE A 454 1.45 24.82 8.41
C ILE A 454 0.63 23.53 8.50
N GLN A 455 -0.17 23.24 7.48
CA GLN A 455 -0.78 21.91 7.31
C GLN A 455 0.37 20.93 7.07
N ILE A 456 0.62 20.05 8.04
CA ILE A 456 1.76 19.12 8.05
C ILE A 456 1.26 17.70 8.33
N GLY A 457 1.85 16.72 7.64
CA GLY A 457 1.40 15.32 7.66
C GLY A 457 0.35 15.01 6.58
N THR A 458 -0.20 13.81 6.62
CA THR A 458 -1.14 13.29 5.61
C THR A 458 -2.59 13.66 5.91
N ASP A 459 -3.29 14.16 4.88
CA ASP A 459 -4.72 14.43 4.93
C ASP A 459 -5.52 13.23 5.45
N GLY A 460 -6.46 13.48 6.37
CA GLY A 460 -7.27 12.44 7.02
C GLY A 460 -6.65 11.86 8.30
N PHE A 461 -5.36 12.07 8.53
CA PHE A 461 -4.69 11.73 9.79
C PHE A 461 -4.40 12.94 10.67
N HIS A 462 -4.66 14.16 10.19
CA HIS A 462 -4.43 15.38 10.97
C HIS A 462 -5.32 15.44 12.22
N PRO A 463 -4.75 15.60 13.43
CA PRO A 463 -5.50 16.08 14.56
C PRO A 463 -6.10 17.48 14.31
N PRO A 464 -7.21 17.84 14.99
CA PRO A 464 -7.86 19.14 14.84
C PRO A 464 -6.94 20.37 14.96
N ASP A 465 -5.90 20.28 15.78
CA ASP A 465 -4.91 21.33 15.99
C ASP A 465 -3.91 21.54 14.82
N GLN A 466 -3.91 20.66 13.81
CA GLN A 466 -3.11 20.74 12.58
C GLN A 466 -3.87 21.25 11.33
N PHE A 467 -5.21 21.37 11.36
CA PHE A 467 -5.97 21.82 10.18
C PHE A 467 -5.70 23.29 9.82
N VAL A 468 -5.87 23.70 8.56
CA VAL A 468 -5.76 25.11 8.17
C VAL A 468 -7.02 25.55 7.40
N PRO A 469 -7.72 26.62 7.83
CA PRO A 469 -7.49 27.39 9.05
C PRO A 469 -7.83 26.57 10.31
N VAL A 470 -7.03 26.72 11.39
CA VAL A 470 -7.44 26.19 12.69
C VAL A 470 -8.48 27.15 13.28
N ASP A 471 -9.75 26.76 13.20
CA ASP A 471 -10.85 27.53 13.80
C ASP A 471 -11.21 27.03 15.20
N GLY A 472 -11.82 27.91 15.99
CA GLY A 472 -12.43 27.56 17.27
C GLY A 472 -11.43 27.21 18.39
N PRO A 473 -11.69 26.16 19.20
CA PRO A 473 -10.94 25.91 20.44
C PRO A 473 -9.48 25.47 20.23
N TYR A 474 -9.08 25.15 18.99
CA TYR A 474 -7.76 24.60 18.68
C TYR A 474 -6.76 25.65 18.15
N ALA A 475 -7.21 26.88 17.90
CA ALA A 475 -6.42 27.91 17.23
C ALA A 475 -5.06 28.17 17.92
N ASN A 476 -5.04 28.10 19.25
CA ASN A 476 -3.85 28.31 20.08
C ASN A 476 -3.28 27.00 20.67
N THR A 477 -3.78 25.83 20.26
CA THR A 477 -3.26 24.54 20.72
C THR A 477 -1.95 24.24 20.00
N PRO A 478 -0.84 23.94 20.72
CA PRO A 478 0.42 23.55 20.10
C PRO A 478 0.30 22.17 19.44
N ILE A 479 1.10 21.94 18.40
CA ILE A 479 1.30 20.59 17.85
C ILE A 479 2.39 19.92 18.70
N ASP A 480 2.03 18.89 19.45
CA ASP A 480 2.90 18.24 20.45
C ASP A 480 2.61 16.73 20.59
N LEU A 481 3.05 16.12 21.70
CA LEU A 481 2.83 14.71 22.02
C LEU A 481 1.35 14.30 22.03
N LYS A 482 0.42 15.20 22.40
CA LYS A 482 -1.02 14.95 22.37
C LYS A 482 -1.55 14.90 20.94
N SER A 483 -0.96 15.66 20.02
CA SER A 483 -1.23 15.54 18.59
C SER A 483 -0.79 14.17 18.08
N MET A 484 0.42 13.71 18.43
CA MET A 484 0.89 12.38 18.03
C MET A 484 0.06 11.24 18.64
N THR A 485 -0.43 11.43 19.87
CA THR A 485 -1.34 10.48 20.53
C THR A 485 -2.68 10.35 19.78
N PHE A 486 -3.15 11.45 19.18
CA PHE A 486 -4.33 11.43 18.32
C PHE A 486 -4.10 10.57 17.06
N ASN A 487 -2.96 10.76 16.39
CA ASN A 487 -2.58 9.94 15.24
C ASN A 487 -2.56 8.45 15.57
N VAL A 488 -1.99 8.07 16.72
CA VAL A 488 -2.04 6.69 17.22
C VAL A 488 -3.48 6.22 17.41
N GLY A 489 -4.37 7.06 17.95
CA GLY A 489 -5.81 6.80 18.04
C GLY A 489 -6.46 6.46 16.69
N LEU A 490 -6.12 7.20 15.63
CA LEU A 490 -6.62 6.93 14.29
C LEU A 490 -6.09 5.61 13.70
N VAL A 491 -4.82 5.29 13.94
CA VAL A 491 -4.24 3.99 13.55
C VAL A 491 -5.01 2.85 14.21
N ILE A 492 -5.32 2.97 15.51
CA ILE A 492 -6.11 1.96 16.25
C ILE A 492 -7.48 1.77 15.63
N MET A 493 -8.16 2.89 15.36
CA MET A 493 -9.48 2.87 14.76
C MET A 493 -9.44 2.16 13.40
N ALA A 494 -8.42 2.43 12.58
CA ALA A 494 -8.26 1.78 11.29
C ALA A 494 -8.08 0.25 11.43
N LEU A 495 -7.27 -0.18 12.40
CA LEU A 495 -7.08 -1.62 12.69
C LEU A 495 -8.35 -2.30 13.21
N MET A 496 -9.14 -1.61 14.04
CA MET A 496 -10.39 -2.14 14.58
C MET A 496 -11.50 -2.21 13.52
N GLU A 497 -11.61 -1.19 12.66
CA GLU A 497 -12.65 -1.06 11.63
C GLU A 497 -12.30 -1.82 10.34
N ARG A 498 -11.03 -2.26 10.17
CA ARG A 498 -10.49 -2.90 8.95
C ARG A 498 -10.50 -2.00 7.71
N HIS A 499 -10.58 -0.69 7.89
CA HIS A 499 -10.59 0.28 6.80
C HIS A 499 -9.82 1.53 7.18
N MET A 500 -9.26 2.20 6.19
CA MET A 500 -8.64 3.51 6.39
C MET A 500 -9.70 4.54 6.79
N CYS A 501 -9.50 5.23 7.90
CA CYS A 501 -10.51 6.08 8.56
C CYS A 501 -10.87 7.39 7.85
N TYR A 502 -10.65 7.51 6.53
CA TYR A 502 -10.82 8.77 5.80
C TYR A 502 -12.28 9.30 5.81
N THR A 503 -13.29 8.49 6.14
CA THR A 503 -14.71 8.85 5.91
C THR A 503 -15.72 8.39 6.98
N THR A 504 -15.31 7.76 8.09
CA THR A 504 -16.26 7.17 9.05
C THR A 504 -16.76 8.16 10.11
N SER A 505 -17.96 7.94 10.66
CA SER A 505 -18.56 8.76 11.72
C SER A 505 -17.74 8.77 13.02
N ALA A 506 -16.92 7.75 13.26
CA ALA A 506 -16.03 7.67 14.40
C ALA A 506 -14.89 8.70 14.31
N SER A 507 -14.38 8.97 13.10
CA SER A 507 -13.43 10.08 12.86
C SER A 507 -14.03 11.44 13.23
N TYR A 508 -15.34 11.63 13.02
CA TYR A 508 -16.04 12.86 13.36
C TYR A 508 -16.13 13.07 14.88
N THR A 509 -16.37 12.02 15.66
CA THR A 509 -16.34 12.11 17.13
C THR A 509 -14.92 12.33 17.65
N ALA A 510 -13.91 11.67 17.07
CA ALA A 510 -12.51 11.91 17.40
C ALA A 510 -12.12 13.37 17.11
N GLN A 511 -12.57 13.95 16.00
CA GLN A 511 -12.31 15.36 15.65
C GLN A 511 -12.89 16.37 16.65
N GLN A 512 -13.82 15.96 17.51
CA GLN A 512 -14.36 16.81 18.58
C GLN A 512 -13.57 16.71 19.89
N LEU A 513 -12.60 15.80 19.98
CA LEU A 513 -11.79 15.59 21.18
C LEU A 513 -10.77 16.70 21.37
N ARG A 514 -10.91 17.47 22.45
CA ARG A 514 -9.96 18.52 22.82
C ARG A 514 -8.59 17.91 23.10
N SER A 515 -7.52 18.64 22.79
CA SER A 515 -6.15 18.14 23.01
C SER A 515 -5.88 17.76 24.48
N ASP A 516 -6.38 18.55 25.42
CA ASP A 516 -6.24 18.29 26.86
C ASP A 516 -6.97 17.02 27.32
N ASP A 517 -8.03 16.61 26.62
CA ASP A 517 -8.84 15.43 26.94
C ASP A 517 -8.26 14.13 26.33
N ARG A 518 -7.25 14.24 25.47
CA ARG A 518 -6.56 13.06 24.90
C ARG A 518 -5.74 12.38 26.01
N PRO A 519 -5.60 11.05 26.02
CA PRO A 519 -4.77 10.36 27.00
C PRO A 519 -3.29 10.77 26.90
N GLY A 520 -2.55 10.65 27.99
CA GLY A 520 -1.09 10.73 27.98
C GLY A 520 -0.45 9.45 27.44
N VAL A 521 0.82 9.53 27.05
CA VAL A 521 1.57 8.34 26.59
C VAL A 521 1.75 7.34 27.74
N TRP A 522 1.95 7.81 28.97
CA TRP A 522 2.02 6.95 30.16
C TRP A 522 0.72 6.17 30.39
N GLU A 523 -0.42 6.84 30.21
CA GLU A 523 -1.75 6.21 30.30
C GLU A 523 -1.93 5.15 29.21
N LEU A 524 -1.56 5.44 27.96
CA LEU A 524 -1.61 4.45 26.89
C LEU A 524 -0.75 3.21 27.20
N LEU A 525 0.47 3.41 27.73
CA LEU A 525 1.34 2.33 28.14
C LEU A 525 0.72 1.51 29.28
N TYR A 526 0.07 2.14 30.25
CA TYR A 526 -0.62 1.41 31.32
C TYR A 526 -1.82 0.62 30.78
N PHE A 527 -2.73 1.27 30.06
CA PHE A 527 -3.97 0.65 29.61
C PHE A 527 -3.74 -0.46 28.58
N THR A 528 -2.74 -0.34 27.69
CA THR A 528 -2.40 -1.43 26.77
C THR A 528 -1.88 -2.66 27.50
N ARG A 529 -1.06 -2.50 28.55
CA ARG A 529 -0.62 -3.62 29.38
C ARG A 529 -1.81 -4.25 30.10
N LYS A 530 -2.65 -3.44 30.75
CA LYS A 530 -3.81 -3.92 31.50
C LYS A 530 -4.86 -4.60 30.62
N GLY A 531 -5.14 -4.03 29.46
CA GLY A 531 -6.03 -4.63 28.46
C GLY A 531 -5.54 -6.01 28.06
N LEU A 532 -4.24 -6.14 27.73
CA LEU A 532 -3.65 -7.42 27.37
C LEU A 532 -3.65 -8.42 28.54
N GLU A 533 -3.34 -8.00 29.76
CA GLU A 533 -3.40 -8.86 30.95
C GLU A 533 -4.83 -9.39 31.23
N ILE A 534 -5.85 -8.56 31.00
CA ILE A 534 -7.26 -8.95 31.14
C ILE A 534 -7.63 -9.95 30.04
N TRP A 535 -7.21 -9.66 28.81
CA TRP A 535 -7.42 -10.54 27.67
C TRP A 535 -6.78 -11.92 27.91
N GLU A 536 -5.52 -11.97 28.35
CA GLU A 536 -4.78 -13.21 28.61
C GLU A 536 -5.44 -14.09 29.66
N LYS A 537 -6.04 -13.49 30.70
CA LYS A 537 -6.77 -14.22 31.75
C LYS A 537 -8.00 -14.96 31.23
N VAL A 538 -8.60 -14.47 30.14
CA VAL A 538 -9.83 -15.04 29.57
C VAL A 538 -9.52 -16.00 28.42
N TYR A 539 -8.57 -15.63 27.56
CA TYR A 539 -8.37 -16.27 26.25
C TYR A 539 -7.07 -17.07 26.12
N GLY A 540 -6.16 -16.97 27.10
CA GLY A 540 -4.88 -17.68 27.10
C GLY A 540 -3.66 -16.77 26.93
N ASP A 541 -2.47 -17.33 27.12
CA ASP A 541 -1.22 -16.59 27.03
C ASP A 541 -0.90 -16.17 25.57
N VAL A 542 -0.34 -14.96 25.42
CA VAL A 542 0.14 -14.44 24.12
C VAL A 542 1.62 -14.07 24.14
N LYS A 543 2.33 -14.37 25.24
CA LYS A 543 3.76 -14.04 25.41
C LYS A 543 4.70 -15.06 24.78
N GLY A 544 4.21 -16.25 24.44
CA GLY A 544 4.98 -17.34 23.84
C GLY A 544 5.08 -17.26 22.31
N GLU A 545 5.76 -18.26 21.74
CA GLU A 545 5.84 -18.46 20.28
C GLU A 545 4.54 -19.03 19.73
N GLU A 546 3.87 -19.87 20.52
CA GLU A 546 2.57 -20.42 20.19
C GLU A 546 1.47 -19.61 20.88
N VAL A 547 0.51 -19.14 20.09
CA VAL A 547 -0.68 -18.43 20.56
C VAL A 547 -1.94 -19.13 20.05
N PRO A 548 -3.11 -18.94 20.68
CA PRO A 548 -4.35 -19.47 20.15
C PRO A 548 -4.54 -19.03 18.69
N ARG A 549 -4.99 -19.93 17.81
CA ARG A 549 -5.12 -19.65 16.36
C ARG A 549 -5.93 -18.40 16.02
N PHE A 550 -6.95 -18.06 16.82
CA PHE A 550 -7.75 -16.84 16.61
C PHE A 550 -7.04 -15.55 17.07
N ALA A 551 -5.94 -15.67 17.80
CA ALA A 551 -5.10 -14.59 18.29
C ALA A 551 -3.85 -14.35 17.41
N GLU A 552 -3.62 -15.23 16.43
CA GLU A 552 -2.49 -15.17 15.50
C GLU A 552 -2.71 -14.10 14.43
N LEU A 553 -1.75 -13.18 14.28
CA LEU A 553 -1.76 -12.22 13.19
C LEU A 553 -1.11 -12.88 11.96
N VAL A 554 -1.95 -13.20 10.97
CA VAL A 554 -1.48 -13.73 9.68
C VAL A 554 -0.97 -12.59 8.82
N VAL A 555 0.30 -12.66 8.46
CA VAL A 555 0.99 -11.79 7.50
C VAL A 555 1.68 -12.64 6.44
N GLU A 556 1.94 -12.08 5.26
CA GLU A 556 2.72 -12.77 4.23
C GLU A 556 4.15 -12.98 4.73
N GLU A 557 4.64 -14.22 4.68
CA GLU A 557 6.01 -14.54 5.08
C GLU A 557 6.99 -14.21 3.95
N GLU A 558 8.25 -13.92 4.31
CA GLU A 558 9.29 -13.67 3.31
C GLU A 558 9.52 -14.89 2.42
N GLU A 559 9.61 -14.66 1.11
CA GLU A 559 9.92 -15.69 0.12
C GLU A 559 11.29 -16.34 0.37
N PHE A 560 12.29 -15.54 0.76
CA PHE A 560 13.65 -16.01 1.03
C PHE A 560 14.13 -15.54 2.41
N LYS A 561 14.37 -16.46 3.33
CA LYS A 561 14.80 -16.12 4.70
C LYS A 561 16.28 -15.76 4.78
N VAL A 562 16.63 -14.85 5.69
CA VAL A 562 18.02 -14.64 6.13
C VAL A 562 18.58 -15.96 6.68
N GLY A 563 19.81 -16.30 6.29
CA GLY A 563 20.47 -17.60 6.50
C GLY A 563 20.20 -18.62 5.38
N GLY A 564 19.20 -18.38 4.52
CA GLY A 564 18.89 -19.22 3.38
C GLY A 564 19.78 -18.96 2.16
N TRP A 565 19.67 -19.82 1.14
CA TRP A 565 20.32 -19.62 -0.14
C TRP A 565 19.70 -18.43 -0.89
N ALA A 566 20.55 -17.57 -1.45
CA ALA A 566 20.09 -16.54 -2.35
C ALA A 566 19.55 -17.18 -3.65
N PRO A 567 18.47 -16.66 -4.25
CA PRO A 567 18.06 -17.09 -5.58
C PRO A 567 19.17 -16.84 -6.61
N ILE A 568 19.23 -17.66 -7.66
CA ILE A 568 20.29 -17.63 -8.69
C ILE A 568 20.50 -16.21 -9.26
N GLY A 569 19.42 -15.46 -9.45
CA GLY A 569 19.46 -14.07 -9.96
C GLY A 569 20.19 -13.08 -9.05
N LEU A 570 20.32 -13.35 -7.75
CA LEU A 570 21.05 -12.52 -6.78
C LEU A 570 22.49 -13.00 -6.57
N GLY A 571 22.94 -14.01 -7.32
CA GLY A 571 24.29 -14.57 -7.23
C GLY A 571 24.39 -15.86 -6.43
N GLY A 572 23.27 -16.52 -6.12
CA GLY A 572 23.29 -17.88 -5.57
C GLY A 572 23.79 -18.91 -6.60
N THR A 573 24.45 -19.97 -6.13
CA THR A 573 24.98 -21.04 -7.00
C THR A 573 23.93 -22.05 -7.45
N GLY A 574 22.71 -21.97 -6.90
CA GLY A 574 21.57 -22.81 -7.29
C GLY A 574 21.84 -24.30 -7.12
N GLU A 575 21.59 -24.85 -5.93
CA GLU A 575 21.13 -26.23 -5.86
C GLU A 575 19.61 -26.18 -5.97
N GLU A 576 19.07 -26.65 -7.10
CA GLU A 576 17.66 -27.04 -7.18
C GLU A 576 17.42 -27.99 -6.01
N GLY A 577 16.50 -27.63 -5.10
CA GLY A 577 16.25 -28.39 -3.89
C GLY A 577 16.10 -29.86 -4.19
N GLU A 578 16.98 -30.68 -3.62
CA GLU A 578 16.62 -32.05 -3.33
C GLU A 578 15.38 -31.98 -2.44
N GLU A 579 14.22 -32.32 -3.01
CA GLU A 579 13.04 -32.69 -2.25
C GLU A 579 13.47 -33.73 -1.21
N GLU A 580 13.62 -33.32 0.05
CA GLU A 580 13.71 -34.26 1.16
C GLU A 580 12.38 -35.02 1.23
N GLY A 581 12.35 -36.17 0.55
CA GLY A 581 11.44 -37.25 0.86
C GLY A 581 11.78 -37.80 2.24
N GLY A 582 11.00 -37.40 3.25
CA GLY A 582 10.98 -37.92 4.61
C GLY A 582 9.57 -38.03 5.14
#